data_AF-A0A0E4HBY2-F1
#
_entry.id   AF-A0A0E4HBY2-F1
#
_cell.length_a   1.000
_cell.length_b   1.000
_cell.length_c   1.000
_cell.angle_alpha   90.00
_cell.angle_beta   90.00
_cell.angle_gamma   90.00
#
_symmetry.space_group_name_H-M   'P 1'
#
loop_
_entity.id
_entity.type
_entity.pdbx_description
1 polymer ?
#
loop_
_entity_poly.entity_id
_entity_poly.type
_entity_poly.pdbx_seq_one_letter_code
_entity_poly.pdbx_strand_id
1 'polypeptide(L)'
;MSSLQQLQRKVTTVVSPFHELLCSLHVLYQPEHHPKRLQWARDIKRQMPPDLLEAIDTLGRLSDEWMGLMLPGRSGAPLPAAGGINLLNDLPDAEFIHLLLNNKVSLGTILEWQQGSSGANRKSGDGPDETSQYLLQHTAAVRTQLIKTLETYERDYFRKEWDYVMPWINTAAAQFQESVSRSAEKALNTLHPRLQAAEGRITAQKAVTYYFAYEDLQNVYVLPSTFIFPHLLIDWTADSLVLPLAVDIPGLPCSEAPPEDLLRQFKALGDATRLRILKLLWQGPHCTKQLAPILGISEAAVSKQLKLLSEAGLAGAERKGNYLFYTSHKEAFGRLIVLQRQYLEQ
;
A
#
# COMPACT_ATOMS: atom_id res chain seq x y z
N MET A 1 -7.98 -21.21 30.77
CA MET A 1 -7.18 -21.69 29.61
C MET A 1 -5.97 -20.79 29.52
N SER A 2 -4.79 -21.29 29.15
CA SER A 2 -3.62 -20.41 28.96
C SER A 2 -3.88 -19.45 27.78
N SER A 3 -3.31 -18.24 27.84
CA SER A 3 -3.39 -17.23 26.77
C SER A 3 -3.01 -17.80 25.39
N LEU A 4 -2.07 -18.76 25.38
CA LEU A 4 -1.60 -19.45 24.18
C LEU A 4 -2.67 -20.37 23.55
N GLN A 5 -3.42 -21.12 24.35
CA GLN A 5 -4.56 -21.93 23.86
C GLN A 5 -5.71 -21.04 23.35
N GLN A 6 -5.84 -19.82 23.89
CA GLN A 6 -6.82 -18.85 23.41
C GLN A 6 -6.43 -18.30 22.04
N LEU A 7 -5.17 -17.89 21.83
CA LEU A 7 -4.72 -17.38 20.53
C LEU A 7 -4.92 -18.40 19.41
N GLN A 8 -4.64 -19.67 19.68
CA GLN A 8 -4.73 -20.75 18.71
C GLN A 8 -6.13 -20.93 18.10
N ARG A 9 -7.17 -20.63 18.85
CA ARG A 9 -8.57 -20.70 18.39
C ARG A 9 -9.02 -19.45 17.62
N LYS A 10 -8.24 -18.37 17.69
CA LYS A 10 -8.53 -17.08 17.07
C LYS A 10 -7.90 -16.96 15.67
N VAL A 11 -6.87 -17.75 15.37
CA VAL A 11 -6.16 -17.70 14.09
C VAL A 11 -6.84 -18.57 13.03
N THR A 12 -7.30 -17.94 11.95
CA THR A 12 -7.99 -18.60 10.84
C THR A 12 -7.41 -18.16 9.49
N THR A 13 -7.05 -19.11 8.63
CA THR A 13 -6.68 -18.82 7.25
C THR A 13 -7.90 -18.56 6.37
N VAL A 14 -7.89 -17.48 5.58
CA VAL A 14 -9.00 -17.08 4.71
C VAL A 14 -8.51 -16.96 3.27
N VAL A 15 -8.80 -17.97 2.45
CA VAL A 15 -8.51 -17.94 1.00
C VAL A 15 -9.61 -17.15 0.30
N SER A 16 -9.28 -16.02 -0.33
CA SER A 16 -10.26 -15.19 -1.05
C SER A 16 -9.76 -14.84 -2.46
N PRO A 17 -10.45 -15.29 -3.52
CA PRO A 17 -10.15 -14.86 -4.89
C PRO A 17 -10.22 -13.34 -5.07
N PHE A 18 -11.14 -12.66 -4.37
CA PHE A 18 -11.26 -11.21 -4.45
C PHE A 18 -10.03 -10.49 -3.85
N HIS A 19 -9.53 -10.98 -2.71
CA HIS A 19 -8.29 -10.46 -2.13
C HIS A 19 -7.10 -10.64 -3.09
N GLU A 20 -6.95 -11.85 -3.65
CA GLU A 20 -5.86 -12.14 -4.60
C GLU A 20 -5.95 -11.28 -5.87
N LEU A 21 -7.17 -10.97 -6.34
CA LEU A 21 -7.41 -10.07 -7.47
C LEU A 21 -6.93 -8.63 -7.18
N LEU A 22 -7.18 -8.13 -5.97
CA LEU A 22 -6.73 -6.79 -5.59
C LEU A 22 -5.22 -6.75 -5.37
N CYS A 23 -4.64 -7.79 -4.76
CA CYS A 23 -3.19 -7.92 -4.64
C CYS A 23 -2.51 -7.99 -6.01
N SER A 24 -3.09 -8.67 -7.00
CA SER A 24 -2.53 -8.71 -8.35
C SER A 24 -2.60 -7.36 -9.06
N LEU A 25 -3.64 -6.55 -8.82
CA LEU A 25 -3.75 -5.18 -9.33
C LEU A 25 -2.74 -4.22 -8.69
N HIS A 26 -2.48 -4.36 -7.39
CA HIS A 26 -1.39 -3.65 -6.71
C HIS A 26 -0.03 -3.95 -7.36
N VAL A 27 0.24 -5.23 -7.64
CA VAL A 27 1.46 -5.63 -8.36
C VAL A 27 1.49 -5.05 -9.77
N LEU A 28 0.37 -5.02 -10.50
CA LEU A 28 0.33 -4.44 -11.85
C LEU A 28 0.53 -2.92 -11.85
N TYR A 29 0.12 -2.23 -10.79
CA TYR A 29 0.31 -0.80 -10.61
C TYR A 29 1.79 -0.44 -10.49
N GLN A 30 2.56 -1.15 -9.64
CA GLN A 30 4.01 -0.94 -9.48
C GLN A 30 4.81 -2.27 -9.42
N PRO A 31 5.01 -2.95 -10.57
CA PRO A 31 5.63 -4.27 -10.63
C PRO A 31 7.04 -4.37 -10.02
N GLU A 32 7.80 -3.28 -10.07
CA GLU A 32 9.22 -3.21 -9.71
C GLU A 32 9.48 -3.52 -8.23
N HIS A 33 8.45 -3.43 -7.38
CA HIS A 33 8.50 -3.74 -5.95
C HIS A 33 8.25 -5.21 -5.61
N HIS A 34 7.85 -6.02 -6.60
CA HIS A 34 7.38 -7.39 -6.40
C HIS A 34 8.24 -8.39 -7.16
N PRO A 35 9.45 -8.72 -6.67
CA PRO A 35 10.44 -9.46 -7.44
C PRO A 35 9.99 -10.86 -7.85
N LYS A 36 9.13 -11.52 -7.07
CA LYS A 36 8.56 -12.86 -7.39
C LYS A 36 7.46 -12.83 -8.46
N ARG A 37 6.88 -11.65 -8.75
CA ARG A 37 5.78 -11.46 -9.71
C ARG A 37 6.07 -10.41 -10.79
N LEU A 38 7.28 -9.85 -10.80
CA LEU A 38 7.72 -8.84 -11.76
C LEU A 38 7.61 -9.32 -13.21
N GLN A 39 8.08 -10.53 -13.48
CA GLN A 39 8.04 -11.09 -14.84
C GLN A 39 6.59 -11.32 -15.29
N TRP A 40 5.77 -11.92 -14.43
CA TRP A 40 4.33 -12.09 -14.66
C TRP A 40 3.66 -10.75 -14.98
N ALA A 41 3.92 -9.71 -14.18
CA ALA A 41 3.30 -8.41 -14.37
C ALA A 41 3.69 -7.77 -15.71
N ARG A 42 4.96 -7.87 -16.10
CA ARG A 42 5.44 -7.39 -17.41
C ARG A 42 4.77 -8.11 -18.57
N ASP A 43 4.63 -9.42 -18.48
CA ASP A 43 4.04 -10.24 -19.54
C ASP A 43 2.54 -9.99 -19.68
N ILE A 44 1.83 -9.84 -18.56
CA ILE A 44 0.40 -9.53 -18.55
C ILE A 44 0.15 -8.10 -19.05
N LYS A 45 0.93 -7.10 -18.60
CA LYS A 45 0.77 -5.70 -19.06
C LYS A 45 0.97 -5.55 -20.56
N ARG A 46 1.86 -6.33 -21.19
CA ARG A 46 2.07 -6.34 -22.66
C ARG A 46 0.84 -6.82 -23.45
N GLN A 47 -0.05 -7.58 -22.82
CA GLN A 47 -1.26 -8.13 -23.43
C GLN A 47 -2.49 -7.27 -23.14
N MET A 48 -2.39 -6.27 -22.28
CA MET A 48 -3.50 -5.41 -21.89
C MET A 48 -3.70 -4.26 -22.89
N PRO A 49 -4.95 -3.90 -23.20
CA PRO A 49 -5.21 -2.72 -24.01
C PRO A 49 -4.84 -1.44 -23.22
N PRO A 50 -4.43 -0.36 -23.90
CA PRO A 50 -3.95 0.85 -23.23
C PRO A 50 -4.96 1.50 -22.26
N ASP A 51 -6.25 1.43 -22.58
CA ASP A 51 -7.33 1.99 -21.77
C ASP A 51 -7.50 1.25 -20.43
N LEU A 52 -7.34 -0.08 -20.42
CA LEU A 52 -7.33 -0.85 -19.18
C LEU A 52 -6.11 -0.53 -18.32
N LEU A 53 -4.93 -0.39 -18.93
CA LEU A 53 -3.71 0.00 -18.22
C LEU A 53 -3.83 1.40 -17.59
N GLU A 54 -4.37 2.37 -18.33
CA GLU A 54 -4.61 3.72 -17.84
C GLU A 54 -5.63 3.74 -16.71
N ALA A 55 -6.69 2.92 -16.79
CA ALA A 55 -7.65 2.77 -15.71
C ALA A 55 -7.00 2.14 -14.47
N ILE A 56 -6.16 1.10 -14.63
CA ILE A 56 -5.45 0.47 -13.51
C ILE A 56 -4.54 1.47 -12.80
N ASP A 57 -3.82 2.28 -13.57
CA ASP A 57 -2.91 3.31 -13.08
C ASP A 57 -3.65 4.46 -12.38
N THR A 58 -4.75 4.95 -12.97
CA THR A 58 -5.57 6.01 -12.39
C THR A 58 -6.22 5.56 -11.09
N LEU A 59 -6.83 4.37 -11.06
CA LEU A 59 -7.44 3.83 -9.87
C LEU A 59 -6.40 3.52 -8.80
N GLY A 60 -5.21 3.02 -9.18
CA GLY A 60 -4.08 2.83 -8.27
C GLY A 60 -3.68 4.13 -7.55
N ARG A 61 -3.57 5.26 -8.27
CA ARG A 61 -3.33 6.56 -7.64
C ARG A 61 -4.43 6.99 -6.67
N LEU A 62 -5.69 6.75 -7.02
CA LEU A 62 -6.84 7.16 -6.22
C LEU A 62 -7.10 6.26 -5.00
N SER A 63 -6.50 5.07 -4.95
CA SER A 63 -6.80 4.01 -3.97
C SER A 63 -5.63 3.64 -3.05
N ASP A 64 -4.64 4.53 -2.92
CA ASP A 64 -3.38 4.25 -2.22
C ASP A 64 -2.72 2.98 -2.74
N GLU A 65 -2.49 2.94 -4.05
CA GLU A 65 -1.85 1.82 -4.75
C GLU A 65 -2.67 0.53 -4.66
N TRP A 66 -4.01 0.63 -4.75
CA TRP A 66 -4.98 -0.45 -4.54
C TRP A 66 -5.10 -0.95 -3.10
N MET A 67 -4.23 -0.53 -2.19
CA MET A 67 -4.23 -1.00 -0.80
C MET A 67 -5.50 -0.60 -0.06
N GLY A 68 -6.05 0.59 -0.32
CA GLY A 68 -7.29 1.04 0.34
C GLY A 68 -8.50 0.16 0.01
N LEU A 69 -8.46 -0.55 -1.12
CA LEU A 69 -9.50 -1.50 -1.52
C LEU A 69 -9.25 -2.92 -1.00
N MET A 70 -8.02 -3.23 -0.55
CA MET A 70 -7.67 -4.52 0.05
C MET A 70 -8.29 -4.65 1.44
N LEU A 71 -9.60 -4.79 1.47
CA LEU A 71 -10.31 -5.18 2.66
C LEU A 71 -10.09 -6.68 2.88
N PRO A 72 -9.61 -7.12 4.06
CA PRO A 72 -10.01 -8.42 4.51
C PRO A 72 -11.54 -8.43 4.57
N GLY A 73 -12.16 -9.49 4.08
CA GLY A 73 -13.58 -9.71 4.30
C GLY A 73 -13.86 -9.48 5.79
N ARG A 74 -14.57 -8.40 6.14
CA ARG A 74 -14.88 -8.01 7.53
C ARG A 74 -15.60 -9.12 8.31
N SER A 75 -16.03 -10.17 7.60
CA SER A 75 -16.70 -11.35 8.08
C SER A 75 -15.79 -12.56 8.34
N GLY A 76 -14.47 -12.50 8.06
CA GLY A 76 -13.58 -13.65 8.14
C GLY A 76 -13.91 -14.76 7.14
N ALA A 77 -14.74 -14.47 6.14
CA ALA A 77 -15.21 -15.43 5.16
C ALA A 77 -14.54 -15.24 3.79
N PRO A 78 -14.24 -16.34 3.06
CA PRO A 78 -13.84 -16.28 1.67
C PRO A 78 -14.82 -15.46 0.82
N LEU A 79 -14.30 -14.47 0.09
CA LEU A 79 -15.11 -13.68 -0.84
C LEU A 79 -14.74 -14.03 -2.29
N PRO A 80 -15.68 -14.53 -3.10
CA PRO A 80 -15.51 -14.68 -4.54
C PRO A 80 -15.28 -13.33 -5.21
N ALA A 81 -14.54 -13.30 -6.33
CA ALA A 81 -14.22 -12.05 -7.04
C ALA A 81 -15.47 -11.23 -7.39
N ALA A 82 -16.47 -11.84 -8.04
CA ALA A 82 -17.73 -11.18 -8.36
C ALA A 82 -18.48 -10.66 -7.12
N GLY A 83 -18.43 -11.41 -6.02
CA GLY A 83 -19.06 -10.99 -4.75
C GLY A 83 -18.41 -9.74 -4.16
N GLY A 84 -17.08 -9.64 -4.23
CA GLY A 84 -16.36 -8.45 -3.77
C GLY A 84 -16.55 -7.23 -4.68
N ILE A 85 -16.64 -7.45 -6.00
CA ILE A 85 -16.97 -6.39 -6.96
C ILE A 85 -18.35 -5.82 -6.67
N ASN A 86 -19.36 -6.68 -6.45
CA ASN A 86 -20.71 -6.25 -6.09
C ASN A 86 -20.74 -5.48 -4.76
N LEU A 87 -19.99 -5.95 -3.75
CA LEU A 87 -19.87 -5.24 -2.48
C LEU A 87 -19.33 -3.83 -2.70
N LEU A 88 -18.25 -3.65 -3.47
CA LEU A 88 -17.71 -2.32 -3.78
C LEU A 88 -18.71 -1.45 -4.54
N ASN A 89 -19.51 -2.03 -5.44
CA ASN A 89 -20.54 -1.31 -6.16
C ASN A 89 -21.64 -0.78 -5.22
N ASP A 90 -22.03 -1.58 -4.23
CA ASP A 90 -23.18 -1.31 -3.37
C ASP A 90 -22.84 -0.48 -2.12
N LEU A 91 -21.56 -0.22 -1.85
CA LEU A 91 -21.13 0.60 -0.72
C LEU A 91 -21.73 2.02 -0.77
N PRO A 92 -22.16 2.60 0.37
CA PRO A 92 -22.49 4.02 0.44
C PRO A 92 -21.33 4.89 -0.03
N ASP A 93 -21.61 6.02 -0.69
CA ASP A 93 -20.57 6.89 -1.27
C ASP A 93 -19.51 7.33 -0.27
N ALA A 94 -19.91 7.70 0.95
CA ALA A 94 -18.96 8.09 1.99
C ALA A 94 -18.02 6.94 2.39
N GLU A 95 -18.54 5.71 2.48
CA GLU A 95 -17.72 4.52 2.78
C GLU A 95 -16.81 4.16 1.62
N PHE A 96 -17.31 4.27 0.39
CA PHE A 96 -16.51 4.04 -0.81
C PHE A 96 -15.31 5.01 -0.90
N ILE A 97 -15.53 6.31 -0.65
CA ILE A 97 -14.45 7.30 -0.60
C ILE A 97 -13.50 7.01 0.56
N HIS A 98 -14.03 6.67 1.74
CA HIS A 98 -13.23 6.33 2.92
C HIS A 98 -12.25 5.19 2.64
N LEU A 99 -12.70 4.15 1.93
CA LEU A 99 -11.87 3.03 1.51
C LEU A 99 -10.83 3.43 0.47
N LEU A 100 -11.20 4.17 -0.58
CA LEU A 100 -10.24 4.65 -1.58
C LEU A 100 -9.12 5.48 -0.94
N LEU A 101 -9.45 6.27 0.08
CA LEU A 101 -8.46 7.04 0.85
C LEU A 101 -7.69 6.20 1.88
N ASN A 102 -7.81 4.87 1.84
CA ASN A 102 -7.16 3.92 2.75
C ASN A 102 -7.32 4.31 4.22
N ASN A 103 -8.54 4.71 4.60
CA ASN A 103 -8.92 5.14 5.95
C ASN A 103 -8.14 6.34 6.51
N LYS A 104 -7.35 7.05 5.68
CA LYS A 104 -6.57 8.23 6.09
C LYS A 104 -7.47 9.41 6.51
N VAL A 105 -8.67 9.48 5.95
CA VAL A 105 -9.71 10.45 6.29
C VAL A 105 -10.86 9.72 6.97
N SER A 106 -11.31 10.21 8.12
CA SER A 106 -12.41 9.58 8.86
C SER A 106 -13.72 9.65 8.10
N LEU A 107 -14.59 8.64 8.27
CA LEU A 107 -15.92 8.63 7.67
C LEU A 107 -16.75 9.86 8.06
N GLY A 108 -16.63 10.33 9.32
CA GLY A 108 -17.31 11.53 9.80
C GLY A 108 -16.89 12.79 9.03
N THR A 109 -15.59 12.96 8.80
CA THR A 109 -15.06 14.08 8.00
C THR A 109 -15.57 14.07 6.56
N ILE A 110 -15.65 12.90 5.93
CA ILE A 110 -16.18 12.75 4.57
C ILE A 110 -17.66 13.16 4.52
N LEU A 111 -18.46 12.70 5.50
CA LEU A 111 -19.88 13.06 5.60
C LEU A 111 -20.07 14.57 5.81
N GLU A 112 -19.25 15.22 6.64
CA GLU A 112 -19.26 16.68 6.83
C GLU A 112 -18.97 17.42 5.52
N TRP A 113 -17.97 16.97 4.75
CA TRP A 113 -17.64 17.55 3.44
C TRP A 113 -18.77 17.42 2.43
N GLN A 114 -19.45 16.27 2.38
CA GLN A 114 -20.61 16.04 1.52
C GLN A 114 -21.80 16.94 1.87
N GLN A 115 -21.98 17.26 3.16
CA GLN A 115 -23.06 18.13 3.64
C GLN A 115 -22.75 19.62 3.50
N GLY A 116 -21.58 20.00 2.98
CA GLY A 116 -21.14 21.40 2.91
C GLY A 116 -20.90 22.05 4.29
N SER A 117 -20.95 21.26 5.36
CA SER A 117 -20.73 21.72 6.73
C SER A 117 -19.24 21.84 6.97
N SER A 118 -18.67 22.99 6.60
CA SER A 118 -17.33 23.34 7.04
C SER A 118 -17.41 23.68 8.54
N GLY A 119 -17.01 22.74 9.40
CA GLY A 119 -17.05 22.90 10.86
C GLY A 119 -16.49 24.26 11.31
N ALA A 120 -17.14 24.86 12.32
CA ALA A 120 -16.95 26.24 12.78
C ALA A 120 -15.60 26.56 13.45
N ASN A 121 -14.51 25.86 13.10
CA ASN A 121 -13.20 26.06 13.73
C ASN A 121 -12.01 25.74 12.80
N ARG A 122 -12.08 26.11 11.51
CA ARG A 122 -10.97 25.86 10.57
C ARG A 122 -9.76 26.76 10.86
N LYS A 123 -8.63 26.14 11.19
CA LYS A 123 -7.31 26.74 10.93
C LYS A 123 -7.06 26.69 9.41
N SER A 124 -6.29 27.64 8.88
CA SER A 124 -5.87 27.64 7.47
C SER A 124 -5.13 26.34 7.12
N GLY A 125 -5.66 25.54 6.17
CA GLY A 125 -5.09 24.24 5.75
C GLY A 125 -6.01 23.02 5.94
N ASP A 126 -7.25 23.21 6.38
CA ASP A 126 -8.16 22.14 6.88
C ASP A 126 -9.29 21.76 5.88
N GLY A 127 -9.01 21.86 4.58
CA GLY A 127 -9.90 21.43 3.48
C GLY A 127 -9.47 20.08 2.91
N PRO A 128 -10.33 19.40 2.13
CA PRO A 128 -9.94 18.19 1.42
C PRO A 128 -8.71 18.48 0.55
N ASP A 129 -7.75 17.56 0.55
CA ASP A 129 -6.66 17.61 -0.44
C ASP A 129 -7.20 17.39 -1.86
N GLU A 130 -6.35 17.55 -2.86
CA GLU A 130 -6.75 17.48 -4.27
C GLU A 130 -7.41 16.12 -4.61
N THR A 131 -6.87 15.02 -4.08
CA THR A 131 -7.43 13.68 -4.28
C THR A 131 -8.79 13.53 -3.62
N SER A 132 -8.93 13.94 -2.35
CA SER A 132 -10.19 13.89 -1.61
C SER A 132 -11.26 14.76 -2.28
N GLN A 133 -10.88 15.95 -2.75
CA GLN A 133 -11.77 16.85 -3.47
C GLN A 133 -12.25 16.24 -4.79
N TYR A 134 -11.34 15.62 -5.55
CA TYR A 134 -11.68 14.92 -6.78
C TYR A 134 -12.65 13.76 -6.52
N LEU A 135 -12.38 12.92 -5.51
CA LEU A 135 -13.23 11.78 -5.16
C LEU A 135 -14.64 12.21 -4.71
N LEU A 136 -14.77 13.31 -3.98
CA LEU A 136 -16.06 13.89 -3.58
C LEU A 136 -16.87 14.41 -4.78
N GLN A 137 -16.20 14.98 -5.79
CA GLN A 137 -16.87 15.57 -6.96
C GLN A 137 -17.22 14.53 -8.03
N HIS A 138 -16.47 13.41 -8.08
CA HIS A 138 -16.55 12.43 -9.16
C HIS A 138 -16.85 11.01 -8.67
N THR A 139 -17.46 10.84 -7.49
CA THR A 139 -17.65 9.53 -6.83
C THR A 139 -18.31 8.50 -7.75
N ALA A 140 -19.43 8.84 -8.38
CA ALA A 140 -20.17 7.93 -9.27
C ALA A 140 -19.37 7.52 -10.52
N ALA A 141 -18.61 8.46 -11.09
CA ALA A 141 -17.75 8.18 -12.25
C ALA A 141 -16.58 7.27 -11.87
N VAL A 142 -15.90 7.55 -10.75
CA VAL A 142 -14.80 6.73 -10.23
C VAL A 142 -15.30 5.32 -9.90
N ARG A 143 -16.48 5.19 -9.26
CA ARG A 143 -17.09 3.88 -8.98
C ARG A 143 -17.37 3.11 -10.27
N THR A 144 -18.03 3.74 -11.24
CA THR A 144 -18.33 3.11 -12.54
C THR A 144 -17.06 2.63 -13.23
N GLN A 145 -15.99 3.44 -13.24
CA GLN A 145 -14.71 3.07 -13.80
C GLN A 145 -14.07 1.90 -13.04
N LEU A 146 -14.07 1.94 -11.70
CA LEU A 146 -13.54 0.86 -10.86
C LEU A 146 -14.22 -0.47 -11.16
N ILE A 147 -15.55 -0.50 -11.12
CA ILE A 147 -16.32 -1.74 -11.33
C ILE A 147 -16.05 -2.30 -12.73
N LYS A 148 -16.12 -1.46 -13.77
CA LYS A 148 -15.82 -1.87 -15.15
C LYS A 148 -14.39 -2.42 -15.28
N THR A 149 -13.41 -1.78 -14.64
CA THR A 149 -12.01 -2.23 -14.64
C THR A 149 -11.87 -3.57 -13.94
N LEU A 150 -12.47 -3.74 -12.76
CA LEU A 150 -12.42 -5.00 -12.00
C LEU A 150 -13.08 -6.14 -12.77
N GLU A 151 -14.26 -5.94 -13.35
CA GLU A 151 -14.97 -6.96 -14.14
C GLU A 151 -14.20 -7.37 -15.40
N THR A 152 -13.65 -6.39 -16.13
CA THR A 152 -12.86 -6.64 -17.33
C THR A 152 -11.57 -7.39 -16.97
N TYR A 153 -10.86 -6.93 -15.93
CA TYR A 153 -9.64 -7.57 -15.47
C TYR A 153 -9.88 -8.98 -14.93
N GLU A 154 -10.94 -9.17 -14.13
CA GLU A 154 -11.33 -10.47 -13.59
C GLU A 154 -11.54 -11.47 -14.72
N ARG A 155 -12.41 -11.11 -15.68
CA ARG A 155 -12.83 -11.98 -16.78
C ARG A 155 -11.70 -12.32 -17.73
N ASP A 156 -10.93 -11.32 -18.15
CA ASP A 156 -10.02 -11.45 -19.29
C ASP A 156 -8.59 -11.87 -18.88
N TYR A 157 -8.20 -11.62 -17.62
CA TYR A 157 -6.81 -11.84 -17.17
C TYR A 157 -6.73 -12.63 -15.87
N PHE A 158 -7.39 -12.18 -14.80
CA PHE A 158 -7.18 -12.75 -13.47
C PHE A 158 -7.72 -14.17 -13.33
N ARG A 159 -8.87 -14.51 -13.93
CA ARG A 159 -9.48 -15.84 -13.77
C ARG A 159 -8.53 -16.98 -14.14
N LYS A 160 -7.82 -16.83 -15.25
CA LYS A 160 -6.80 -17.81 -15.70
C LYS A 160 -5.64 -17.90 -14.71
N GLU A 161 -5.21 -16.76 -14.17
CA GLU A 161 -4.15 -16.74 -13.16
C GLU A 161 -4.61 -17.39 -11.86
N TRP A 162 -5.84 -17.12 -11.42
CA TRP A 162 -6.45 -17.73 -10.24
C TRP A 162 -6.46 -19.26 -10.34
N ASP A 163 -6.89 -19.82 -11.47
CA ASP A 163 -6.89 -21.28 -11.70
C ASP A 163 -5.48 -21.88 -11.55
N TYR A 164 -4.44 -21.14 -11.94
CA TYR A 164 -3.05 -21.55 -11.81
C TYR A 164 -2.53 -21.44 -10.37
N VAL A 165 -2.84 -20.36 -9.65
CA VAL A 165 -2.27 -20.10 -8.30
C VAL A 165 -3.09 -20.72 -7.16
N MET A 166 -4.39 -20.93 -7.34
CA MET A 166 -5.30 -21.42 -6.30
C MET A 166 -4.83 -22.74 -5.63
N PRO A 167 -4.32 -23.76 -6.34
CA PRO A 167 -3.81 -24.96 -5.70
C PRO A 167 -2.68 -24.70 -4.70
N TRP A 168 -1.77 -23.78 -5.03
CA TRP A 168 -0.65 -23.38 -4.16
C TRP A 168 -1.15 -22.61 -2.93
N ILE A 169 -2.08 -21.68 -3.14
CA ILE A 169 -2.71 -20.88 -2.08
C ILE A 169 -3.45 -21.77 -1.08
N ASN A 170 -4.27 -22.71 -1.57
CA ASN A 170 -5.02 -23.65 -0.72
C ASN A 170 -4.08 -24.58 0.06
N THR A 171 -3.02 -25.07 -0.59
CA THR A 171 -2.03 -25.93 0.06
C THR A 171 -1.30 -25.18 1.18
N ALA A 172 -0.84 -23.96 0.91
CA ALA A 172 -0.17 -23.12 1.90
C ALA A 172 -1.09 -22.75 3.07
N ALA A 173 -2.36 -22.42 2.80
CA ALA A 173 -3.36 -22.16 3.84
C ALA A 173 -3.57 -23.38 4.75
N ALA A 174 -3.76 -24.57 4.17
CA ALA A 174 -3.95 -25.80 4.95
C ALA A 174 -2.74 -26.12 5.82
N GLN A 175 -1.52 -26.02 5.26
CA GLN A 175 -0.27 -26.25 5.99
C GLN A 175 -0.06 -25.21 7.11
N PHE A 176 -0.39 -23.95 6.85
CA PHE A 176 -0.31 -22.91 7.87
C PHE A 176 -1.31 -23.16 9.00
N GLN A 177 -2.56 -23.48 8.68
CA GLN A 177 -3.59 -23.80 9.67
C GLN A 177 -3.22 -25.04 10.50
N GLU A 178 -2.60 -26.05 9.89
CA GLU A 178 -2.04 -27.20 10.61
C GLU A 178 -0.92 -26.75 11.57
N SER A 179 -0.03 -25.86 11.13
CA SER A 179 1.05 -25.31 11.96
C SER A 179 0.49 -24.51 13.15
N VAL A 180 -0.56 -23.72 12.93
CA VAL A 180 -1.32 -23.04 13.99
C VAL A 180 -1.83 -24.04 15.02
N SER A 181 -2.40 -25.18 14.59
CA SER A 181 -2.91 -26.24 15.49
C SER A 181 -1.83 -26.92 16.36
N ARG A 182 -0.55 -26.75 16.02
CA ARG A 182 0.59 -27.19 16.83
C ARG A 182 1.12 -26.07 17.73
N SER A 183 1.28 -24.86 17.18
CA SER A 183 1.71 -23.67 17.92
C SER A 183 1.41 -22.40 17.11
N ALA A 184 0.43 -21.62 17.58
CA ALA A 184 0.02 -20.37 16.93
C ALA A 184 1.16 -19.33 16.87
N GLU A 185 1.89 -19.13 17.97
CA GLU A 185 3.02 -18.19 18.00
C GLU A 185 4.11 -18.57 16.98
N LYS A 186 4.50 -19.84 16.94
CA LYS A 186 5.50 -20.31 15.97
C LYS A 186 5.02 -20.12 14.54
N ALA A 187 3.76 -20.45 14.24
CA ALA A 187 3.19 -20.26 12.92
C ALA A 187 3.13 -18.77 12.53
N LEU A 188 2.63 -17.89 13.39
CA LEU A 188 2.60 -16.45 13.13
C LEU A 188 4.00 -15.87 12.89
N ASN A 189 5.01 -16.35 13.62
CA ASN A 189 6.40 -15.93 13.43
C ASN A 189 7.01 -16.35 12.08
N THR A 190 6.38 -17.26 11.32
CA THR A 190 6.83 -17.60 9.96
C THR A 190 6.25 -16.67 8.90
N LEU A 191 5.26 -15.84 9.22
CA LEU A 191 4.57 -15.02 8.21
C LEU A 191 5.48 -13.93 7.63
N HIS A 192 6.30 -13.30 8.48
CA HIS A 192 7.17 -12.21 8.08
C HIS A 192 8.25 -11.92 9.14
N PRO A 193 9.52 -11.61 8.78
CA PRO A 193 10.60 -11.32 9.75
C PRO A 193 10.30 -10.19 10.76
N ARG A 194 9.56 -9.18 10.30
CA ARG A 194 9.09 -8.03 11.10
C ARG A 194 7.80 -8.27 11.91
N LEU A 195 7.32 -9.52 11.97
CA LEU A 195 6.16 -9.91 12.77
C LEU A 195 6.62 -10.84 13.89
N GLN A 196 6.18 -10.58 15.12
CA GLN A 196 6.51 -11.41 16.27
C GLN A 196 5.28 -11.64 17.16
N ALA A 197 4.89 -12.90 17.34
CA ALA A 197 3.97 -13.38 18.34
C ALA A 197 4.77 -14.04 19.48
N ALA A 198 4.78 -13.39 20.63
CA ALA A 198 5.35 -13.91 21.88
C ALA A 198 4.78 -13.13 23.07
N GLU A 199 4.92 -13.69 24.28
CA GLU A 199 4.66 -12.97 25.54
C GLU A 199 3.25 -12.37 25.63
N GLY A 200 2.23 -13.03 25.06
CA GLY A 200 0.85 -12.58 25.16
C GLY A 200 0.45 -11.50 24.15
N ARG A 201 1.29 -11.17 23.16
CA ARG A 201 1.00 -10.16 22.13
C ARG A 201 1.57 -10.50 20.75
N ILE A 202 0.98 -9.88 19.72
CA ILE A 202 1.54 -9.82 18.36
C ILE A 202 2.13 -8.42 18.18
N THR A 203 3.36 -8.35 17.66
CA THR A 203 4.10 -7.12 17.40
C THR A 203 4.42 -7.05 15.91
N ALA A 204 4.09 -5.94 15.27
CA ALA A 204 4.39 -5.72 13.85
C ALA A 204 5.27 -4.46 13.69
N GLN A 205 6.48 -4.64 13.18
CA GLN A 205 7.45 -3.56 13.03
C GLN A 205 7.33 -2.92 11.64
N LYS A 206 6.71 -1.73 11.55
CA LYS A 206 6.65 -0.91 10.33
C LYS A 206 7.40 0.41 10.58
N ALA A 207 6.98 1.51 9.97
CA ALA A 207 7.52 2.84 10.29
C ALA A 207 7.27 3.20 11.77
N VAL A 208 6.15 2.73 12.31
CA VAL A 208 5.84 2.68 13.74
C VAL A 208 5.65 1.20 14.11
N THR A 209 5.93 0.85 15.36
CA THR A 209 5.68 -0.51 15.86
C THR A 209 4.26 -0.60 16.41
N TYR A 210 3.49 -1.56 15.92
CA TYR A 210 2.14 -1.85 16.38
C TYR A 210 2.15 -3.05 17.32
N TYR A 211 1.27 -3.01 18.32
CA TYR A 211 1.13 -4.04 19.35
C TYR A 211 -0.33 -4.46 19.46
N PHE A 212 -0.57 -5.76 19.50
CA PHE A 212 -1.91 -6.35 19.62
C PHE A 212 -1.88 -7.39 20.73
N ALA A 213 -2.52 -7.12 21.87
CA ALA A 213 -2.59 -8.08 22.97
C ALA A 213 -3.52 -9.25 22.58
N TYR A 214 -3.18 -10.48 22.97
CA TYR A 214 -4.00 -11.64 22.64
C TYR A 214 -5.40 -11.58 23.27
N GLU A 215 -5.55 -10.88 24.39
CA GLU A 215 -6.82 -10.73 25.09
C GLU A 215 -7.79 -9.79 24.38
N ASP A 216 -7.28 -8.76 23.71
CA ASP A 216 -8.08 -7.78 22.94
C ASP A 216 -8.56 -8.35 21.61
N LEU A 217 -7.85 -9.34 21.07
CA LEU A 217 -8.20 -9.95 19.79
C LEU A 217 -9.29 -11.02 19.97
N GLN A 218 -10.37 -10.94 19.21
CA GLN A 218 -11.30 -12.03 18.95
C GLN A 218 -10.87 -12.88 17.76
N ASN A 219 -10.30 -12.26 16.72
CA ASN A 219 -9.91 -12.95 15.49
C ASN A 219 -8.53 -12.52 15.00
N VAL A 220 -7.81 -13.46 14.38
CA VAL A 220 -6.60 -13.21 13.60
C VAL A 220 -6.77 -13.90 12.24
N TYR A 221 -7.07 -13.13 11.21
CA TYR A 221 -7.24 -13.64 9.86
C TYR A 221 -5.90 -13.65 9.12
N VAL A 222 -5.55 -14.78 8.54
CA VAL A 222 -4.34 -14.94 7.74
C VAL A 222 -4.72 -15.13 6.28
N LEU A 223 -4.38 -14.18 5.43
CA LEU A 223 -4.76 -14.19 4.02
C LEU A 223 -3.56 -14.62 3.17
N PRO A 224 -3.59 -15.83 2.60
CA PRO A 224 -2.57 -16.26 1.66
C PRO A 224 -2.66 -15.49 0.34
N SER A 225 -1.50 -15.11 -0.19
CA SER A 225 -1.40 -14.45 -1.49
C SER A 225 -0.07 -14.74 -2.17
N THR A 226 -0.08 -14.91 -3.50
CA THR A 226 1.13 -15.04 -4.32
C THR A 226 1.69 -13.69 -4.78
N PHE A 227 0.99 -12.58 -4.46
CA PHE A 227 1.31 -11.22 -4.92
C PHE A 227 1.81 -10.29 -3.81
N ILE A 228 1.86 -10.76 -2.55
CA ILE A 228 2.11 -9.88 -1.41
C ILE A 228 3.58 -9.80 -0.98
N PHE A 229 4.43 -10.70 -1.47
CA PHE A 229 5.87 -10.64 -1.19
C PHE A 229 6.48 -9.36 -1.80
N PRO A 230 7.34 -8.61 -1.07
CA PRO A 230 7.92 -8.86 0.26
C PRO A 230 7.24 -8.06 1.41
N HIS A 231 5.97 -7.70 1.27
CA HIS A 231 5.33 -6.72 2.14
C HIS A 231 4.75 -7.33 3.44
N LEU A 232 4.92 -6.58 4.54
CA LEU A 232 4.12 -6.76 5.76
C LEU A 232 2.89 -5.84 5.68
N LEU A 233 1.86 -6.32 4.97
CA LEU A 233 0.54 -5.69 4.98
C LEU A 233 -0.21 -6.15 6.22
N ILE A 234 -0.61 -5.19 7.07
CA ILE A 234 -1.41 -5.47 8.25
C ILE A 234 -2.61 -4.55 8.21
N ASP A 235 -3.76 -5.07 8.60
CA ASP A 235 -4.99 -4.32 8.78
C ASP A 235 -5.69 -4.81 10.05
N TRP A 236 -6.52 -3.98 10.67
CA TRP A 236 -7.16 -4.33 11.93
C TRP A 236 -8.45 -3.56 12.19
N THR A 237 -9.33 -4.19 12.96
CA THR A 237 -10.48 -3.55 13.61
C THR A 237 -10.22 -3.44 15.12
N ALA A 238 -11.24 -3.11 15.91
CA ALA A 238 -11.12 -3.06 17.36
C ALA A 238 -10.73 -4.41 17.99
N ASP A 239 -11.12 -5.53 17.37
CA ASP A 239 -10.96 -6.88 17.94
C ASP A 239 -10.40 -7.90 16.95
N SER A 240 -10.08 -7.51 15.72
CA SER A 240 -9.63 -8.45 14.69
C SER A 240 -8.36 -7.93 14.02
N LEU A 241 -7.39 -8.82 13.82
CA LEU A 241 -6.13 -8.53 13.15
C LEU A 241 -6.06 -9.31 11.84
N VAL A 242 -5.53 -8.70 10.80
CA VAL A 242 -5.37 -9.30 9.49
C VAL A 242 -3.90 -9.29 9.12
N LEU A 243 -3.40 -10.47 8.74
CA LEU A 243 -2.00 -10.73 8.44
C LEU A 243 -1.85 -11.41 7.08
N PRO A 244 -0.76 -11.15 6.35
CA PRO A 244 -0.53 -11.76 5.06
C PRO A 244 0.23 -13.07 5.23
N LEU A 245 -0.04 -14.04 4.36
CA LEU A 245 0.78 -15.23 4.17
C LEU A 245 1.31 -15.21 2.73
N ALA A 246 2.58 -14.86 2.56
CA ALA A 246 3.21 -14.93 1.24
C ALA A 246 3.29 -16.39 0.78
N VAL A 247 2.74 -16.68 -0.39
CA VAL A 247 2.72 -18.02 -0.98
C VAL A 247 3.70 -18.09 -2.14
N ASP A 248 4.64 -19.03 -2.04
CA ASP A 248 5.61 -19.28 -3.09
C ASP A 248 5.08 -20.25 -4.14
N ILE A 249 5.33 -19.94 -5.41
CA ILE A 249 5.04 -20.82 -6.54
C ILE A 249 6.37 -21.40 -7.03
N PRO A 250 6.57 -22.73 -6.91
CA PRO A 250 7.81 -23.36 -7.36
C PRO A 250 8.11 -23.08 -8.83
N GLY A 251 9.36 -22.72 -9.11
CA GLY A 251 9.85 -22.50 -10.48
C GLY A 251 9.60 -21.09 -11.05
N LEU A 252 8.90 -20.20 -10.34
CA LEU A 252 8.83 -18.80 -10.77
C LEU A 252 10.16 -18.07 -10.48
N PRO A 253 10.62 -17.21 -11.41
CA PRO A 253 11.82 -16.42 -11.19
C PRO A 253 11.58 -15.36 -10.11
N CYS A 254 12.60 -15.12 -9.28
CA CYS A 254 12.65 -14.00 -8.37
C CYS A 254 13.73 -13.03 -8.84
N SER A 255 13.38 -11.77 -9.07
CA SER A 255 14.37 -10.73 -9.39
C SER A 255 15.22 -10.40 -8.17
N GLU A 256 16.54 -10.52 -8.27
CA GLU A 256 17.47 -10.07 -7.22
C GLU A 256 17.91 -8.61 -7.37
N ALA A 257 17.51 -7.97 -8.47
CA ALA A 257 17.79 -6.55 -8.67
C ALA A 257 17.08 -5.71 -7.60
N PRO A 258 17.74 -4.67 -7.05
CA PRO A 258 17.07 -3.74 -6.15
C PRO A 258 15.90 -3.06 -6.87
N PRO A 259 14.80 -2.74 -6.15
CA PRO A 259 13.73 -1.93 -6.69
C PRO A 259 14.27 -0.64 -7.34
N GLU A 260 13.74 -0.29 -8.52
CA GLU A 260 14.33 0.79 -9.33
C GLU A 260 14.26 2.14 -8.62
N ASP A 261 13.15 2.40 -7.93
CA ASP A 261 12.92 3.61 -7.14
C ASP A 261 13.87 3.69 -5.92
N LEU A 262 14.12 2.57 -5.22
CA LEU A 262 15.09 2.47 -4.14
C LEU A 262 16.49 2.83 -4.65
N LEU A 263 16.88 2.25 -5.78
CA LEU A 263 18.16 2.55 -6.43
C LEU A 263 18.24 4.02 -6.87
N ARG A 264 17.17 4.57 -7.44
CA ARG A 264 17.07 5.97 -7.87
C ARG A 264 17.20 6.93 -6.68
N GLN A 265 16.54 6.64 -5.57
CA GLN A 265 16.61 7.40 -4.33
C GLN A 265 18.02 7.35 -3.72
N PHE A 266 18.65 6.17 -3.63
CA PHE A 266 20.03 6.08 -3.14
C PHE A 266 21.03 6.83 -4.02
N LYS A 267 20.89 6.77 -5.35
CA LYS A 267 21.72 7.57 -6.27
C LYS A 267 21.52 9.08 -6.04
N ALA A 268 20.28 9.52 -5.80
CA ALA A 268 19.98 10.90 -5.47
C ALA A 268 20.55 11.31 -4.09
N LEU A 269 20.59 10.41 -3.11
CA LEU A 269 21.13 10.69 -1.78
C LEU A 269 22.67 10.61 -1.72
N GLY A 270 23.33 9.93 -2.65
CA GLY A 270 24.78 9.74 -2.70
C GLY A 270 25.62 10.98 -3.10
N ASP A 271 25.15 12.20 -2.86
CA ASP A 271 25.85 13.45 -3.20
C ASP A 271 25.75 14.49 -2.08
N ALA A 272 26.90 15.06 -1.71
CA ALA A 272 27.01 16.00 -0.59
C ALA A 272 26.20 17.28 -0.81
N THR A 273 26.10 17.79 -2.04
CA THR A 273 25.33 19.00 -2.36
C THR A 273 23.83 18.72 -2.23
N ARG A 274 23.36 17.57 -2.74
CA ARG A 274 21.96 17.15 -2.63
C ARG A 274 21.53 16.94 -1.18
N LEU A 275 22.37 16.35 -0.34
CA LEU A 275 22.09 16.23 1.09
C LEU A 275 22.05 17.59 1.81
N ARG A 276 22.92 18.53 1.44
CA ARG A 276 22.87 19.91 1.98
C ARG A 276 21.58 20.63 1.55
N ILE A 277 21.16 20.48 0.30
CA ILE A 277 19.88 21.01 -0.19
C ILE A 277 18.71 20.42 0.62
N LEU A 278 18.63 19.09 0.73
CA LEU A 278 17.57 18.43 1.48
C LEU A 278 17.53 18.88 2.94
N LYS A 279 18.68 19.08 3.59
CA LYS A 279 18.75 19.62 4.96
C LYS A 279 18.11 21.00 5.08
N LEU A 280 18.33 21.89 4.09
CA LEU A 280 17.71 23.22 4.05
C LEU A 280 16.20 23.12 3.78
N LEU A 281 15.80 22.29 2.82
CA LEU A 281 14.40 22.05 2.49
C LEU A 281 13.61 21.37 3.64
N TRP A 282 14.30 20.65 4.52
CA TRP A 282 13.71 20.03 5.70
C TRP A 282 13.19 21.05 6.71
N GLN A 283 13.87 22.21 6.78
CA GLN A 283 13.55 23.32 7.67
C GLN A 283 12.43 24.21 7.10
N GLY A 284 12.29 24.26 5.77
CA GLY A 284 11.20 24.98 5.12
C GLY A 284 11.39 25.15 3.61
N PRO A 285 10.39 25.72 2.91
CA PRO A 285 10.45 25.93 1.47
C PRO A 285 11.54 26.93 1.05
N HIS A 286 12.29 26.65 -0.01
CA HIS A 286 13.32 27.56 -0.55
C HIS A 286 13.31 27.61 -2.08
N CYS A 287 13.70 28.75 -2.66
CA CYS A 287 13.95 28.88 -4.11
C CYS A 287 15.44 28.82 -4.46
N THR A 288 15.77 28.68 -5.75
CA THR A 288 17.17 28.58 -6.23
C THR A 288 18.02 29.79 -5.84
N LYS A 289 17.44 31.00 -5.90
CA LYS A 289 18.08 32.26 -5.49
C LYS A 289 18.53 32.28 -4.03
N GLN A 290 17.78 31.62 -3.16
CA GLN A 290 18.11 31.52 -1.73
C GLN A 290 19.18 30.46 -1.48
N LEU A 291 19.06 29.31 -2.17
CA LEU A 291 19.96 28.17 -1.97
C LEU A 291 21.37 28.41 -2.55
N ALA A 292 21.47 29.06 -3.71
CA ALA A 292 22.73 29.32 -4.40
C ALA A 292 23.83 29.97 -3.52
N PRO A 293 23.58 31.12 -2.85
CA PRO A 293 24.58 31.74 -2.00
C PRO A 293 24.95 30.91 -0.77
N ILE A 294 23.98 30.19 -0.17
CA ILE A 294 24.22 29.32 0.99
C ILE A 294 25.13 28.14 0.63
N LEU A 295 24.96 27.60 -0.59
CA LEU A 295 25.70 26.45 -1.08
C LEU A 295 27.02 26.81 -1.74
N GLY A 296 27.20 28.07 -2.17
CA GLY A 296 28.39 28.54 -2.88
C GLY A 296 28.43 28.08 -4.34
N ILE A 297 27.27 27.88 -4.97
CA ILE A 297 27.16 27.40 -6.36
C ILE A 297 26.14 28.25 -7.14
N SER A 298 26.17 28.18 -8.48
CA SER A 298 25.23 28.93 -9.32
C SER A 298 23.79 28.43 -9.17
N GLU A 299 22.80 29.30 -9.44
CA GLU A 299 21.38 28.90 -9.46
C GLU A 299 21.11 27.76 -10.46
N ALA A 300 21.80 27.76 -11.61
CA ALA A 300 21.70 26.69 -12.59
C ALA A 300 22.20 25.34 -12.02
N ALA A 301 23.28 25.36 -11.24
CA ALA A 301 23.77 24.17 -10.55
C ALA A 301 22.78 23.68 -9.47
N VAL A 302 22.21 24.59 -8.67
CA VAL A 302 21.14 24.25 -7.70
C VAL A 302 19.94 23.63 -8.40
N SER A 303 19.48 24.24 -9.50
CA SER A 303 18.34 23.76 -10.29
C SER A 303 18.56 22.34 -10.80
N LYS A 304 19.75 22.04 -11.30
CA LYS A 304 20.13 20.68 -11.71
C LYS A 304 20.02 19.66 -10.55
N GLN A 305 20.49 20.03 -9.35
CA GLN A 305 20.41 19.16 -8.18
C GLN A 305 18.96 18.95 -7.70
N LEU A 306 18.16 20.03 -7.69
CA LEU A 306 16.74 19.96 -7.34
C LEU A 306 15.96 19.10 -8.32
N LYS A 307 16.24 19.20 -9.62
CA LYS A 307 15.63 18.33 -10.63
C LYS A 307 15.89 16.85 -10.33
N LEU A 308 17.14 16.47 -10.02
CA LEU A 308 17.48 15.08 -9.66
C LEU A 308 16.76 14.62 -8.38
N LEU A 309 16.63 15.51 -7.38
CA LEU A 309 15.89 15.22 -6.14
C LEU A 309 14.39 15.04 -6.40
N SER A 310 13.80 15.87 -7.27
CA SER A 310 12.39 15.76 -7.67
C SER A 310 12.11 14.52 -8.52
N GLU A 311 13.00 14.18 -9.46
CA GLU A 311 12.91 12.93 -10.24
C GLU A 311 13.01 11.68 -9.37
N ALA A 312 13.70 11.77 -8.23
CA ALA A 312 13.75 10.72 -7.20
C ALA A 312 12.57 10.77 -6.21
N GLY A 313 11.64 11.72 -6.35
CA GLY A 313 10.48 11.88 -5.48
C GLY A 313 10.79 12.45 -4.08
N LEU A 314 12.01 12.94 -3.85
CA LEU A 314 12.47 13.43 -2.54
C LEU A 314 12.18 14.93 -2.30
N ALA A 315 11.86 15.66 -3.37
CA ALA A 315 11.53 17.08 -3.31
C ALA A 315 10.37 17.47 -4.24
N GLY A 316 9.48 18.33 -3.75
CA GLY A 316 8.39 18.93 -4.51
C GLY A 316 8.68 20.36 -4.88
N ALA A 317 7.89 20.93 -5.79
CA ALA A 317 8.01 22.31 -6.21
C ALA A 317 6.62 22.95 -6.36
N GLU A 318 6.46 24.15 -5.80
CA GLU A 318 5.23 24.93 -5.83
C GLU A 318 5.53 26.34 -6.36
N ARG A 319 4.75 26.79 -7.33
CA ARG A 319 4.94 28.13 -7.91
C ARG A 319 4.23 29.19 -7.08
N LYS A 320 4.97 30.19 -6.60
CA LYS A 320 4.44 31.34 -5.86
C LYS A 320 4.85 32.63 -6.60
N GLY A 321 3.91 33.14 -7.39
CA GLY A 321 4.15 34.25 -8.31
C GLY A 321 5.24 33.91 -9.33
N ASN A 322 6.29 34.70 -9.38
CA ASN A 322 7.40 34.53 -10.32
C ASN A 322 8.44 33.50 -9.85
N TYR A 323 8.30 32.94 -8.65
CA TYR A 323 9.29 32.06 -8.04
C TYR A 323 8.75 30.63 -7.91
N LEU A 324 9.67 29.67 -8.02
CA LEU A 324 9.41 28.27 -7.76
C LEU A 324 10.06 27.92 -6.41
N PHE A 325 9.24 27.55 -5.43
CA PHE A 325 9.69 27.15 -4.11
C PHE A 325 9.69 25.64 -4.00
N TYR A 326 10.79 25.09 -3.51
CA TYR A 326 10.97 23.66 -3.35
C TYR A 326 10.78 23.27 -1.89
N THR A 327 10.25 22.07 -1.66
CA THR A 327 10.03 21.49 -0.33
C THR A 327 10.54 20.04 -0.31
N SER A 328 10.92 19.55 0.87
CA SER A 328 11.27 18.13 1.02
C SER A 328 10.02 17.28 1.23
N HIS A 329 9.92 16.15 0.53
CA HIS A 329 8.88 15.15 0.74
C HIS A 329 9.23 14.26 1.94
N LYS A 330 8.93 14.73 3.16
CA LYS A 330 9.30 14.02 4.40
C LYS A 330 8.80 12.57 4.45
N GLU A 331 7.60 12.32 3.94
CA GLU A 331 7.03 10.97 3.86
C GLU A 331 7.82 10.02 2.98
N ALA A 332 8.46 10.52 1.91
CA ALA A 332 9.28 9.70 1.03
C ALA A 332 10.47 9.07 1.79
N PHE A 333 11.01 9.76 2.79
CA PHE A 333 12.08 9.21 3.65
C PHE A 333 11.57 8.11 4.58
N GLY A 334 10.33 8.24 5.08
CA GLY A 334 9.68 7.18 5.84
C GLY A 334 9.49 5.92 4.98
N ARG A 335 9.01 6.08 3.73
CA ARG A 335 8.89 4.99 2.77
C ARG A 335 10.24 4.36 2.41
N LEU A 336 11.27 5.19 2.19
CA LEU A 336 12.63 4.71 1.88
C LEU A 336 13.19 3.77 2.96
N ILE A 337 12.98 4.07 4.24
CA ILE A 337 13.41 3.17 5.33
C ILE A 337 12.71 1.82 5.24
N VAL A 338 11.41 1.82 4.95
CA VAL A 338 10.62 0.59 4.79
C VAL A 338 11.09 -0.21 3.58
N LEU A 339 11.29 0.43 2.44
CA LEU A 339 11.78 -0.20 1.21
C LEU A 339 13.19 -0.77 1.37
N GLN A 340 14.08 -0.04 2.03
CA GLN A 340 15.43 -0.52 2.34
C GLN A 340 15.38 -1.79 3.20
N ARG A 341 14.61 -1.78 4.29
CA ARG A 341 14.47 -2.97 5.15
C ARG A 341 13.87 -4.13 4.38
N GLN A 342 12.80 -3.88 3.63
CA GLN A 342 12.19 -4.90 2.77
C GLN A 342 13.20 -5.51 1.81
N TYR A 343 14.08 -4.72 1.18
CA TYR A 343 15.10 -5.27 0.28
C TYR A 343 16.17 -6.08 1.02
N LEU A 344 16.61 -5.63 2.19
CA LEU A 344 17.70 -6.30 2.94
C LEU A 344 17.25 -7.51 3.75
N GLU A 345 15.97 -7.61 4.10
CA GLU A 345 15.38 -8.70 4.90
C GLU A 345 14.72 -9.80 4.06
N GLN A 346 14.83 -9.71 2.73
CA GLN A 346 14.27 -10.67 1.76
C GLN A 346 15.00 -12.01 1.73
#